data_AF-A0A1F6PFJ9-F1
#
_entry.id   AF-A0A1F6PFJ9-F1
#
_cell.length_a   1.000
_cell.length_b   1.000
_cell.length_c   1.000
_cell.angle_alpha   90.00
_cell.angle_beta   90.00
_cell.angle_gamma   90.00
#
_symmetry.space_group_name_H-M   'P 1'
#
loop_
_entity.id
_entity.type
_entity.pdbx_description
1 polymer ?
#
loop_
_entity_poly.entity_id
_entity_poly.type
_entity_poly.pdbx_seq_one_letter_code
_entity_poly.pdbx_strand_id
1 'polypeptide(L)'
;MSRSLKFALSGAVIFLLALIIIFGSYAWFLNKQKRVLTGTARPTFPYSDYSLEELNKLYPQYLNVDVKTTRTPEETHKMFVERLKAGDLDGAVECCFAKGDWEGMKAGLARVKAKGELGIMVGDLDTEIKEDFVGDTLATYFYSVIDSDKKLKEYLSFEKNSEGIWLIKSL
;
A
#
# COMPACT_ATOMS: atom_id res chain seq x y z
N MET A 1 -19.05 47.33 -52.54
CA MET A 1 -17.81 46.57 -52.25
C MET A 1 -17.33 45.88 -53.53
N SER A 2 -16.11 46.18 -53.99
CA SER A 2 -15.57 45.61 -55.24
C SER A 2 -15.38 44.09 -55.13
N ARG A 3 -15.40 43.38 -56.26
CA ARG A 3 -15.16 41.92 -56.30
C ARG A 3 -13.80 41.57 -55.68
N SER A 4 -12.76 42.37 -55.96
CA SER A 4 -11.42 42.22 -55.39
C SER A 4 -11.41 42.34 -53.86
N LEU A 5 -12.18 43.28 -53.29
CA LEU A 5 -12.28 43.45 -51.85
C LEU A 5 -13.00 42.28 -51.18
N LYS A 6 -14.02 41.70 -51.82
CA LYS A 6 -14.69 40.46 -51.34
C LYS A 6 -13.73 39.27 -51.29
N PHE A 7 -12.96 39.05 -52.35
CA PHE A 7 -11.97 37.96 -52.39
C PHE A 7 -10.85 38.14 -51.36
N ALA A 8 -10.33 39.36 -51.20
CA ALA A 8 -9.34 39.66 -50.18
C ALA A 8 -9.87 39.41 -48.75
N LEU A 9 -11.11 39.81 -48.47
CA LEU A 9 -11.74 39.59 -47.17
C LEU A 9 -11.94 38.10 -46.86
N SER A 10 -12.46 37.34 -47.82
CA SER A 10 -12.64 35.88 -47.66
C SER A 10 -11.30 35.15 -47.49
N GLY A 11 -10.26 35.55 -48.23
CA GLY A 11 -8.92 35.00 -48.07
C GLY A 11 -8.34 35.28 -46.68
N ALA A 12 -8.51 36.50 -46.16
CA ALA A 12 -8.07 36.87 -44.81
C ALA A 12 -8.79 36.06 -43.72
N VAL A 13 -10.10 35.81 -43.87
CA VAL A 13 -10.87 34.98 -42.93
C VAL A 13 -10.40 33.52 -42.93
N ILE A 14 -10.20 32.93 -44.11
CA ILE A 14 -9.70 31.54 -44.22
C ILE A 14 -8.30 31.44 -43.62
N PHE A 15 -7.42 32.42 -43.89
CA PHE A 15 -6.08 32.46 -43.32
C PHE A 15 -6.13 32.55 -41.79
N LEU A 16 -6.97 33.41 -41.22
CA LEU A 16 -7.16 33.51 -39.77
C LEU A 16 -7.67 32.20 -39.16
N LEU A 17 -8.64 31.54 -39.80
CA LEU A 17 -9.14 30.24 -39.35
C LEU A 17 -8.04 29.17 -39.38
N ALA A 18 -7.22 29.14 -40.42
CA ALA A 18 -6.08 28.22 -40.51
C ALA A 18 -5.08 28.45 -39.38
N LEU A 19 -4.75 29.71 -39.07
CA LEU A 19 -3.88 30.04 -37.94
C LEU A 19 -4.48 29.59 -36.60
N ILE A 20 -5.77 29.83 -36.37
CA ILE A 20 -6.45 29.37 -35.15
C ILE A 20 -6.36 27.86 -34.99
N ILE A 21 -6.55 27.10 -36.06
CA ILE A 21 -6.44 25.64 -36.04
C ILE A 21 -4.99 25.22 -35.74
N ILE A 22 -4.00 25.78 -36.43
CA ILE A 22 -2.58 25.42 -36.24
C ILE A 22 -2.13 25.71 -34.79
N PHE A 23 -2.36 26.94 -34.30
CA PHE A 23 -1.96 27.31 -32.96
C PHE A 23 -2.78 26.59 -31.89
N GLY A 24 -4.08 26.37 -32.13
CA GLY A 24 -4.94 25.60 -31.23
C GLY A 24 -4.50 24.15 -31.10
N SER A 25 -4.24 23.47 -32.22
CA SER A 25 -3.74 22.09 -32.24
C SER A 25 -2.34 21.99 -31.62
N TYR A 26 -1.45 22.96 -31.87
CA TYR A 26 -0.12 22.98 -31.28
C TYR A 26 -0.17 23.19 -29.76
N ALA A 27 -0.99 24.14 -29.27
CA ALA A 27 -1.19 24.36 -27.84
C ALA A 27 -1.80 23.13 -27.16
N TRP A 28 -2.78 22.48 -27.79
CA TRP A 28 -3.35 21.22 -27.32
C TRP A 28 -2.28 20.11 -27.22
N PHE A 29 -1.46 19.97 -28.27
CA PHE A 29 -0.38 18.99 -28.32
C PHE A 29 0.64 19.21 -27.20
N LEU A 30 1.10 20.45 -26.99
CA LEU A 30 2.01 20.79 -25.89
C LEU A 30 1.43 20.44 -24.52
N ASN A 31 0.13 20.69 -24.31
CA ASN A 31 -0.53 20.32 -23.06
C ASN A 31 -0.56 18.79 -22.87
N LYS A 32 -0.84 18.03 -23.94
CA LYS A 32 -0.80 16.57 -23.89
C LYS A 32 0.59 16.03 -23.61
N GLN A 33 1.62 16.58 -24.24
CA GLN A 33 3.01 16.20 -23.97
C GLN A 33 3.42 16.45 -22.53
N LYS A 34 3.01 17.58 -21.91
CA LYS A 34 3.26 17.80 -20.47
C LYS A 34 2.69 16.68 -19.61
N ARG A 35 1.49 16.19 -19.92
CA ARG A 35 0.86 15.10 -19.17
C ARG A 35 1.59 13.77 -19.35
N VAL A 36 2.03 13.47 -20.57
CA VAL A 36 2.89 12.31 -20.85
C VAL A 36 4.19 12.39 -20.04
N LEU A 37 4.84 13.56 -20.00
CA LEU A 37 6.07 13.78 -19.24
C LEU A 37 5.87 13.61 -17.73
N THR A 38 4.70 13.96 -17.20
CA THR A 38 4.33 13.69 -15.79
C THR A 38 3.94 12.23 -15.51
N GLY A 39 3.89 11.36 -16.52
CA GLY A 39 3.45 9.97 -16.37
C GLY A 39 1.94 9.78 -16.22
N THR A 40 1.13 10.83 -16.43
CA THR A 40 -0.33 10.80 -16.24
C THR A 40 -1.11 10.52 -17.54
N ALA A 41 -0.42 10.37 -18.67
CA ALA A 41 -1.02 10.05 -19.96
C ALA A 41 -0.13 9.11 -20.79
N ARG A 42 -0.76 8.40 -21.73
CA ARG A 42 -0.08 7.46 -22.62
C ARG A 42 0.84 8.19 -23.61
N PRO A 43 2.03 7.65 -23.94
CA PRO A 43 2.95 8.27 -24.90
C PRO A 43 2.50 8.13 -26.36
N THR A 44 1.43 7.38 -26.63
CA THR A 44 0.89 7.12 -27.98
C THR A 44 -0.31 8.01 -28.26
N PHE A 45 -0.39 8.57 -29.46
CA PHE A 45 -1.55 9.33 -29.92
C PHE A 45 -2.85 8.50 -29.77
N PRO A 46 -3.96 9.06 -29.22
CA PRO A 46 -4.24 10.48 -28.99
C PRO A 46 -3.81 11.04 -27.61
N TYR A 47 -2.83 10.43 -26.94
CA TYR A 47 -2.36 10.84 -25.61
C TYR A 47 -3.49 10.86 -24.59
N SER A 48 -4.26 9.77 -24.54
CA SER A 48 -5.30 9.60 -23.55
C SER A 48 -4.69 9.54 -22.15
N ASP A 49 -5.40 10.10 -21.20
CA ASP A 49 -4.98 10.07 -19.81
C ASP A 49 -5.17 8.66 -19.24
N TYR A 50 -4.32 8.27 -18.29
CA TYR A 50 -4.57 7.05 -17.53
C TYR A 50 -5.78 7.26 -16.62
N SER A 51 -6.59 6.22 -16.43
CA SER A 51 -7.54 6.21 -15.32
C SER A 51 -6.79 6.19 -13.97
N LEU A 52 -7.48 6.52 -12.88
CA LEU A 52 -6.89 6.43 -11.55
C LEU A 52 -6.44 5.00 -11.23
N GLU A 53 -7.22 4.00 -11.66
CA GLU A 53 -6.90 2.59 -11.49
C GLU A 53 -5.64 2.17 -12.27
N GLU A 54 -5.49 2.63 -13.51
CA GLU A 54 -4.29 2.38 -14.31
C GLU A 54 -3.06 3.06 -13.69
N LEU A 55 -3.22 4.29 -13.19
CA LEU A 55 -2.14 5.03 -12.55
C LEU A 55 -1.69 4.35 -11.24
N ASN A 56 -2.64 3.85 -10.44
CA ASN A 56 -2.35 3.10 -9.22
C ASN A 56 -1.60 1.79 -9.49
N LYS A 57 -1.86 1.13 -10.63
CA LYS A 57 -1.11 -0.08 -11.04
C LYS A 57 0.29 0.23 -11.54
N LEU A 58 0.47 1.35 -12.26
CA LEU A 58 1.77 1.77 -12.77
C LEU A 58 2.68 2.30 -11.66
N TYR A 59 2.08 2.96 -10.66
CA TYR A 59 2.76 3.61 -9.56
C TYR A 59 2.06 3.27 -8.24
N PRO A 60 2.16 2.02 -7.76
CA PRO A 60 1.55 1.63 -6.49
C PRO A 60 2.15 2.47 -5.37
N GLN A 61 1.27 3.12 -4.60
CA GLN A 61 1.68 3.99 -3.49
C GLN A 61 2.28 3.19 -2.32
N TYR A 62 1.96 1.90 -2.24
CA TYR A 62 2.46 1.00 -1.21
C TYR A 62 3.07 -0.25 -1.83
N LEU A 63 4.20 -0.70 -1.28
CA LEU A 63 4.85 -1.94 -1.68
C LEU A 63 3.92 -3.13 -1.37
N ASN A 64 3.88 -4.11 -2.28
CA ASN A 64 3.12 -5.36 -2.13
C ASN A 64 1.58 -5.27 -2.18
N VAL A 65 0.97 -4.14 -2.57
CA VAL A 65 -0.51 -4.03 -2.69
C VAL A 65 -1.09 -5.14 -3.55
N ASP A 66 -0.53 -5.35 -4.74
CA ASP A 66 -1.00 -6.35 -5.70
C ASP A 66 -0.53 -7.79 -5.40
N VAL A 67 0.21 -8.01 -4.31
CA VAL A 67 0.66 -9.36 -3.92
C VAL A 67 -0.51 -10.09 -3.25
N LYS A 68 -0.90 -11.22 -3.83
CA LYS A 68 -1.97 -12.08 -3.30
C LYS A 68 -1.59 -12.60 -1.92
N THR A 69 -2.49 -12.47 -0.95
CA THR A 69 -2.32 -13.05 0.38
C THR A 69 -2.17 -14.58 0.32
N THR A 70 -1.10 -15.09 0.91
CA THR A 70 -0.81 -16.53 1.05
C THR A 70 -0.95 -16.99 2.50
N ARG A 71 -0.78 -16.09 3.48
CA ARG A 71 -1.02 -16.35 4.91
C ARG A 71 -1.54 -15.11 5.60
N THR A 72 -2.70 -15.19 6.27
CA THR A 72 -3.37 -14.03 6.87
C THR A 72 -2.74 -13.58 8.21
N PRO A 73 -3.10 -12.40 8.73
CA PRO A 73 -2.71 -11.97 10.08
C PRO A 73 -3.12 -12.97 11.17
N GLU A 74 -4.34 -13.52 11.10
CA GLU A 74 -4.88 -14.48 12.07
C GLU A 74 -4.12 -15.80 12.04
N GLU A 75 -3.81 -16.31 10.84
CA GLU A 75 -3.00 -17.52 10.68
C GLU A 75 -1.59 -17.32 11.25
N THR A 76 -0.99 -16.16 10.98
CA THR A 76 0.33 -15.79 11.49
C THR A 76 0.34 -15.69 13.02
N HIS A 77 -0.66 -15.01 13.59
CA HIS A 77 -0.84 -14.89 15.02
C HIS A 77 -0.99 -16.26 15.69
N LYS A 78 -1.82 -17.13 15.13
CA LYS A 78 -2.02 -18.50 15.64
C LYS A 78 -0.71 -19.28 15.63
N MET A 79 0.03 -19.26 14.53
CA MET A 79 1.34 -19.92 14.42
C MET A 79 2.33 -19.38 15.47
N PHE A 80 2.35 -18.06 15.66
CA PHE A 80 3.21 -17.42 16.66
C PHE A 80 2.89 -17.93 18.07
N VAL A 81 1.61 -17.91 18.47
CA VAL A 81 1.17 -18.37 19.80
C VAL A 81 1.46 -19.87 20.00
N GLU A 82 1.23 -20.71 18.99
CA GLU A 82 1.53 -22.15 19.06
C GLU A 82 3.02 -22.42 19.29
N ARG A 83 3.90 -21.67 18.62
CA ARG A 83 5.36 -21.78 18.80
C ARG A 83 5.79 -21.32 20.19
N LEU A 84 5.21 -20.21 20.68
CA LEU A 84 5.48 -19.75 22.05
C LEU A 84 5.01 -20.76 23.11
N LYS A 85 3.83 -21.37 22.93
CA LYS A 85 3.32 -22.46 23.79
C LYS A 85 4.25 -23.67 23.81
N ALA A 86 4.88 -23.99 22.66
CA ALA A 86 5.87 -25.05 22.56
C ALA A 86 7.25 -24.66 23.15
N GLY A 87 7.43 -23.40 23.56
CA GLY A 87 8.72 -22.88 24.05
C GLY A 87 9.77 -22.67 22.95
N ASP A 88 9.36 -22.77 21.68
CA ASP A 88 10.18 -22.64 20.47
C ASP A 88 10.28 -21.15 20.07
N LEU A 89 11.17 -20.42 20.75
CA LEU A 89 11.36 -18.98 20.50
C LEU A 89 11.92 -18.69 19.12
N ASP A 90 12.77 -19.58 18.61
CA ASP A 90 13.41 -19.43 17.31
C ASP A 90 12.36 -19.60 16.21
N GLY A 91 11.58 -20.68 16.28
CA GLY A 91 10.47 -20.89 15.36
C GLY A 91 9.39 -19.81 15.44
N ALA A 92 9.11 -19.26 16.63
CA ALA A 92 8.15 -18.17 16.80
C ALA A 92 8.59 -16.88 16.09
N VAL A 93 9.89 -16.57 16.15
CA VAL A 93 10.44 -15.38 15.51
C VAL A 93 10.57 -15.58 14.01
N GLU A 94 11.17 -16.69 13.59
CA GLU A 94 11.42 -16.97 12.17
C GLU A 94 10.14 -17.17 11.36
N CYS A 95 9.07 -17.70 11.97
CA CYS A 95 7.81 -17.91 11.25
C CYS A 95 7.10 -16.60 10.91
N CYS A 96 7.26 -15.59 11.76
CA CYS A 96 6.22 -14.61 11.97
C CYS A 96 6.72 -13.16 11.98
N PHE A 97 8.04 -12.94 12.00
CA PHE A 97 8.65 -11.61 11.89
C PHE A 97 9.53 -11.50 10.65
N ALA A 98 9.81 -10.27 10.20
CA ALA A 98 10.77 -10.03 9.14
C ALA A 98 12.19 -10.38 9.59
N LYS A 99 13.02 -10.90 8.68
CA LYS A 99 14.38 -11.36 8.97
C LYS A 99 15.26 -10.31 9.65
N GLY A 100 15.04 -9.02 9.37
CA GLY A 100 15.76 -7.92 10.00
C GLY A 100 15.47 -7.77 11.50
N ASP A 101 14.31 -8.24 11.96
CA ASP A 101 13.84 -8.05 13.34
C ASP A 101 14.10 -9.26 14.24
N TRP A 102 14.62 -10.36 13.67
CA TRP A 102 14.71 -11.64 14.36
C TRP A 102 15.53 -11.58 15.65
N GLU A 103 16.74 -11.04 15.59
CA GLU A 103 17.64 -10.95 16.75
C GLU A 103 17.03 -10.12 17.89
N GLY A 104 16.39 -8.99 17.55
CA GLY A 104 15.73 -8.11 18.51
C GLY A 104 14.54 -8.79 19.20
N MET A 105 13.70 -9.46 18.42
CA MET A 105 12.52 -10.16 18.92
C MET A 105 12.89 -11.39 19.74
N LYS A 106 13.86 -12.18 19.28
CA LYS A 106 14.39 -13.33 20.01
C LYS A 106 14.96 -12.90 21.36
N ALA A 107 15.75 -11.83 21.40
CA ALA A 107 16.28 -11.29 22.65
C ALA A 107 15.16 -10.78 23.58
N GLY A 108 14.13 -10.14 23.03
CA GLY A 108 12.93 -9.71 23.77
C GLY A 108 12.21 -10.88 24.43
N LEU A 109 11.86 -11.90 23.66
CA LEU A 109 11.18 -13.10 24.14
C LEU A 109 12.02 -13.88 25.14
N ALA A 110 13.34 -13.96 24.94
CA ALA A 110 14.25 -14.59 25.88
C ALA A 110 14.26 -13.87 27.24
N ARG A 111 14.19 -12.53 27.26
CA ARG A 111 14.07 -11.75 28.51
C ARG A 111 12.73 -12.01 29.21
N VAL A 112 11.63 -12.05 28.47
CA VAL A 112 10.29 -12.36 29.02
C VAL A 112 10.29 -13.77 29.62
N LYS A 113 10.88 -14.75 28.94
CA LYS A 113 11.07 -16.11 29.44
C LYS A 113 11.93 -16.15 30.71
N ALA A 114 13.05 -15.43 30.74
CA ALA A 114 13.94 -15.38 31.91
C ALA A 114 13.27 -14.76 33.15
N LYS A 115 12.30 -13.86 32.97
CA LYS A 115 11.49 -13.30 34.06
C LYS A 115 10.34 -14.21 34.52
N GLY A 116 10.10 -15.33 33.84
CA GLY A 116 8.94 -16.19 34.10
C GLY A 116 7.61 -15.62 33.59
N GLU A 117 7.65 -14.54 32.79
CA GLU A 117 6.47 -13.82 32.30
C GLU A 117 5.94 -14.40 30.97
N LEU A 118 6.65 -15.37 30.37
CA LEU A 118 6.27 -15.93 29.06
C LEU A 118 4.88 -16.58 29.09
N GLY A 119 4.52 -17.25 30.18
CA GLY A 119 3.19 -17.85 30.33
C GLY A 119 2.07 -16.81 30.37
N ILE A 120 2.32 -15.65 30.98
CA ILE A 120 1.36 -14.53 31.05
C ILE A 120 1.16 -13.96 29.65
N MET A 121 2.26 -13.62 28.98
CA MET A 121 2.23 -13.11 27.61
C MET A 121 1.52 -14.08 26.65
N VAL A 122 1.80 -15.38 26.75
CA VAL A 122 1.09 -16.39 25.94
C VAL A 122 -0.39 -16.45 26.30
N GLY A 123 -0.77 -16.34 27.57
CA GLY A 123 -2.17 -16.31 27.98
C GLY A 123 -2.91 -15.09 27.42
N ASP A 124 -2.26 -13.93 27.40
CA ASP A 124 -2.81 -12.69 26.84
C ASP A 124 -2.98 -12.78 25.32
N LEU A 125 -1.99 -13.35 24.63
CA LEU A 125 -2.00 -13.53 23.18
C LEU A 125 -2.89 -14.71 22.74
N ASP A 126 -3.17 -15.69 23.61
CA ASP A 126 -4.08 -16.80 23.32
C ASP A 126 -5.56 -16.38 23.44
N THR A 127 -5.85 -15.15 23.03
CA THR A 127 -7.19 -14.60 22.91
C THR A 127 -7.50 -14.31 21.45
N GLU A 128 -8.80 -14.23 21.13
CA GLU A 128 -9.23 -13.85 19.78
C GLU A 128 -8.81 -12.40 19.51
N ILE A 129 -7.97 -12.21 18.49
CA ILE A 129 -7.63 -10.89 17.97
C ILE A 129 -8.81 -10.33 17.17
N LYS A 130 -9.07 -9.03 17.31
CA LYS A 130 -10.17 -8.35 16.62
C LYS A 130 -9.63 -7.26 15.74
N GLU A 131 -10.19 -7.14 14.53
CA GLU A 131 -9.78 -6.12 13.56
C GLU A 131 -10.03 -4.71 14.14
N ASP A 132 -8.99 -3.87 14.07
CA ASP A 132 -9.08 -2.42 14.25
C ASP A 132 -9.00 -1.73 12.87
N PHE A 133 -8.02 -2.13 12.06
CA PHE A 133 -7.80 -1.66 10.70
C PHE A 133 -7.27 -2.78 9.83
N VAL A 134 -7.82 -2.97 8.63
CA VAL A 134 -7.29 -3.91 7.63
C VAL A 134 -7.18 -3.19 6.29
N GLY A 135 -5.95 -2.88 5.89
CA GLY A 135 -5.61 -2.34 4.58
C GLY A 135 -4.96 -3.38 3.67
N ASP A 136 -4.51 -2.95 2.49
CA ASP A 136 -3.95 -3.87 1.48
C ASP A 136 -2.59 -4.48 1.88
N THR A 137 -1.82 -3.76 2.69
CA THR A 137 -0.43 -4.11 3.06
C THR A 137 -0.12 -3.96 4.54
N LEU A 138 -1.01 -3.29 5.30
CA LEU A 138 -0.91 -3.08 6.74
C LEU A 138 -2.24 -3.44 7.39
N ALA A 139 -2.17 -4.11 8.53
CA ALA A 139 -3.32 -4.47 9.32
C ALA A 139 -3.01 -4.33 10.81
N THR A 140 -3.97 -3.83 11.57
CA THR A 140 -3.90 -3.66 13.01
C THR A 140 -5.07 -4.39 13.63
N TYR A 141 -4.76 -5.20 14.62
CA TYR A 141 -5.73 -5.92 15.44
C TYR A 141 -5.55 -5.49 16.89
N PHE A 142 -6.56 -5.72 17.71
CA PHE A 142 -6.44 -5.62 19.16
C PHE A 142 -6.78 -6.93 19.85
N TYR A 143 -6.10 -7.19 20.96
CA TYR A 143 -6.40 -8.28 21.88
C TYR A 143 -6.65 -7.71 23.28
N SER A 144 -7.32 -8.50 24.12
CA SER A 144 -7.70 -8.05 25.47
C SER A 144 -6.79 -8.68 26.51
N VAL A 145 -6.10 -7.83 27.27
CA VAL A 145 -5.28 -8.22 28.41
C VAL A 145 -6.08 -7.98 29.70
N ILE A 146 -5.99 -8.91 30.65
CA ILE A 146 -6.60 -8.75 31.97
C ILE A 146 -5.50 -8.36 32.95
N ASP A 147 -5.45 -7.08 33.32
CA ASP A 147 -4.60 -6.60 34.41
C ASP A 147 -5.48 -6.14 35.57
N SER A 148 -5.34 -6.78 36.73
CA SER A 148 -5.94 -6.33 37.99
C SER A 148 -7.46 -6.04 37.87
N ASP A 149 -8.21 -6.98 37.29
CA ASP A 149 -9.64 -6.93 36.97
C ASP A 149 -10.07 -5.88 35.92
N LYS A 150 -9.13 -5.22 35.25
CA LYS A 150 -9.39 -4.30 34.14
C LYS A 150 -9.00 -4.94 32.82
N LYS A 151 -9.91 -4.86 31.84
CA LYS A 151 -9.64 -5.25 30.46
C LYS A 151 -8.95 -4.09 29.74
N LEU A 152 -7.68 -4.27 29.42
CA LEU A 152 -6.90 -3.37 28.57
C LEU A 152 -6.94 -3.88 27.12
N LYS A 153 -6.90 -2.96 26.16
CA LYS A 153 -6.77 -3.29 24.74
C LYS A 153 -5.35 -3.02 24.33
N GLU A 154 -4.65 -4.06 23.89
CA GLU A 154 -3.33 -3.97 23.30
C GLU A 154 -3.43 -4.21 21.79
N TYR A 155 -2.50 -3.64 21.03
CA TYR A 155 -2.55 -3.63 19.56
C TYR A 155 -1.43 -4.45 18.95
N LEU A 156 -1.79 -5.24 17.94
CA LEU A 156 -0.90 -6.06 17.14
C LEU A 156 -0.91 -5.52 15.71
N SER A 157 0.26 -5.17 15.16
CA SER A 157 0.36 -4.69 13.79
C SER A 157 1.05 -5.71 12.89
N PHE A 158 0.57 -5.80 11.65
CA PHE A 158 1.06 -6.71 10.63
C PHE A 158 1.39 -5.96 9.35
N GLU A 159 2.39 -6.47 8.63
CA GLU A 159 2.79 -5.98 7.32
C GLU A 159 2.94 -7.13 6.33
N LYS A 160 2.39 -6.96 5.12
CA LYS A 160 2.42 -7.97 4.05
C LYS A 160 3.74 -7.90 3.29
N ASN A 161 4.46 -9.02 3.25
CA ASN A 161 5.70 -9.14 2.49
C ASN A 161 5.45 -9.43 0.99
N SER A 162 6.53 -9.54 0.21
CA SER A 162 6.48 -9.82 -1.23
C SER A 162 5.97 -11.22 -1.61
N GLU A 163 5.88 -12.13 -0.64
CA GLU A 163 5.36 -13.49 -0.81
C GLU A 163 3.87 -13.59 -0.43
N GLY A 164 3.25 -12.48 -0.02
CA GLY A 164 1.86 -12.42 0.41
C GLY A 164 1.64 -12.90 1.84
N ILE A 165 2.73 -13.03 2.61
CA ILE A 165 2.71 -13.44 4.00
C ILE A 165 2.61 -12.19 4.86
N TRP A 166 1.61 -12.15 5.74
CA TRP A 166 1.52 -11.13 6.78
C TRP A 166 2.49 -11.48 7.92
N LEU A 167 3.34 -10.53 8.30
CA LEU A 167 4.33 -10.67 9.36
C LEU A 167 4.02 -9.68 10.48
N ILE A 168 4.27 -10.06 11.72
CA ILE A 168 4.14 -9.20 12.90
C ILE A 168 5.20 -8.10 12.82
N LYS A 169 4.74 -6.85 12.90
CA LYS A 169 5.56 -5.64 12.88
C LYS A 169 5.73 -5.06 14.28
N SER A 170 4.67 -5.08 15.09
CA SER A 170 4.72 -4.72 16.49
C SER A 170 3.74 -5.56 17.30
N LEU A 171 4.17 -5.95 18.49
CA LEU A 171 3.43 -6.62 19.56
C LEU A 171 3.57 -5.77 20.82
#